data_AF-A0AA88ZJ49-F1
#
_entry.id   AF-A0AA88ZJ49-F1
#
_cell.length_a   1.000
_cell.length_b   1.000
_cell.length_c   1.000
_cell.angle_alpha   90.00
_cell.angle_beta   90.00
_cell.angle_gamma   90.00
#
_symmetry.space_group_name_H-M   'P 1'
#
loop_
_entity.id
_entity.type
_entity.pdbx_description
1 polymer ?
#
loop_
_entity_poly.entity_id
_entity_poly.type
_entity_poly.pdbx_seq_one_letter_code
_entity_poly.pdbx_strand_id
1 'polypeptide(L)'
;MKKNLLILLLLALYQPVVSQSTPCKTGGSSSCLSLKDRGEIVITPLNKLDCKKEKAHLYAKFPKVTSYANYVFKEIGACTATDMDPFHGQLKFTYCLPKTCQEIRITIFDFNDPYFKTESGSIHKEMYLMAFDTTPASAIIGAHAATSINHFDKEIIVSPRFGSMGGSSDIVGYLAYDSNQYLISIEIDDDHKKFKKPSQVAQFIGGYVTQIKL
;
A
#
# COMPACT_ATOMS: atom_id res chain seq x y z
N MET A 1 -35.08 -45.01 -27.13
CA MET A 1 -35.07 -43.56 -26.81
C MET A 1 -34.72 -43.29 -25.33
N LYS A 2 -33.58 -43.78 -24.82
CA LYS A 2 -33.14 -43.54 -23.42
C LYS A 2 -31.70 -42.99 -23.30
N LYS A 3 -30.95 -42.88 -24.41
CA LYS A 3 -29.55 -42.40 -24.40
C LYS A 3 -29.39 -40.89 -24.59
N ASN A 4 -30.38 -40.20 -25.16
CA ASN A 4 -30.29 -38.75 -25.40
C ASN A 4 -30.73 -37.90 -24.20
N LEU A 5 -31.34 -38.50 -23.17
CA LEU A 5 -31.77 -37.76 -21.98
C LEU A 5 -30.61 -37.48 -21.00
N LEU A 6 -29.56 -38.32 -21.01
CA LEU A 6 -28.43 -38.16 -20.10
C LEU A 6 -27.52 -36.98 -20.48
N ILE A 7 -27.41 -36.67 -21.77
CA ILE A 7 -26.51 -35.62 -22.28
C ILE A 7 -27.07 -34.22 -21.96
N LEU A 8 -28.40 -34.05 -21.97
CA LEU A 8 -29.06 -32.80 -21.56
C LEU A 8 -28.98 -32.56 -20.04
N LEU A 9 -28.94 -33.61 -19.21
CA LEU A 9 -28.72 -33.48 -17.76
C LEU A 9 -27.28 -33.10 -17.40
N LEU A 10 -26.29 -33.50 -18.20
CA LEU A 10 -24.88 -33.11 -18.00
C LEU A 10 -24.59 -31.66 -18.42
N LEU A 11 -25.32 -31.13 -19.41
CA LEU A 11 -25.23 -29.72 -19.81
C LEU A 11 -25.92 -28.76 -18.83
N ALA A 12 -26.88 -29.24 -18.03
CA ALA A 12 -27.53 -28.43 -16.98
C ALA A 12 -26.64 -28.21 -15.74
N LEU A 13 -25.56 -29.00 -15.58
CA LEU A 13 -24.60 -28.88 -14.48
C LEU A 13 -23.38 -28.00 -14.82
N TYR A 14 -23.21 -27.63 -16.09
CA TYR A 14 -22.26 -26.60 -16.52
C TYR A 14 -22.95 -25.24 -16.55
N GLN A 15 -23.40 -24.76 -15.38
CA GLN A 15 -23.45 -23.32 -15.23
C GLN A 15 -22.01 -22.86 -15.04
N PRO A 16 -21.43 -22.04 -15.93
CA PRO A 16 -20.28 -21.26 -15.51
C PRO A 16 -20.79 -20.47 -14.32
N VAL A 17 -20.33 -20.83 -13.12
CA VAL A 17 -20.39 -19.91 -11.99
C VAL A 17 -19.47 -18.78 -12.43
N VAL A 18 -20.02 -17.85 -13.20
CA VAL A 18 -19.50 -16.50 -13.30
C VAL A 18 -19.61 -16.05 -11.87
N SER A 19 -18.51 -16.19 -11.13
CA SER A 19 -18.35 -15.60 -9.82
C SER A 19 -18.55 -14.11 -10.05
N GLN A 20 -19.80 -13.66 -9.92
CA GLN A 20 -20.15 -12.27 -9.83
C GLN A 20 -19.48 -11.83 -8.54
N SER A 21 -18.28 -11.27 -8.68
CA SER A 21 -17.53 -10.67 -7.59
C SER A 21 -18.50 -9.75 -6.87
N THR A 22 -18.84 -10.10 -5.63
CA THR A 22 -19.79 -9.34 -4.84
C THR A 22 -19.17 -7.96 -4.64
N PRO A 23 -19.81 -6.87 -5.12
CA PRO A 23 -19.28 -5.52 -4.93
C PRO A 23 -19.12 -5.24 -3.43
N CYS A 24 -18.12 -4.44 -3.03
CA CYS A 24 -17.87 -4.00 -1.65
C CYS A 24 -19.18 -3.71 -0.90
N LYS A 25 -19.66 -4.66 -0.08
CA LYS A 25 -21.05 -4.65 0.43
C LYS A 25 -21.19 -4.13 1.87
N THR A 26 -20.16 -3.52 2.45
CA THR A 26 -20.22 -2.94 3.79
C THR A 26 -20.04 -1.43 3.72
N GLY A 27 -21.13 -0.72 4.07
CA GLY A 27 -21.23 0.74 4.06
C GLY A 27 -20.43 1.42 5.17
N GLY A 28 -19.10 1.48 4.97
CA GLY A 28 -18.27 2.59 5.42
C GLY A 28 -17.86 3.42 4.20
N SER A 29 -17.63 4.72 4.36
CA SER A 29 -17.51 5.76 3.32
C SER A 29 -16.36 5.62 2.28
N SER A 30 -15.88 4.42 1.96
CA SER A 30 -14.66 4.26 1.16
C SER A 30 -14.64 2.99 0.32
N SER A 31 -15.79 2.57 -0.20
CA SER A 31 -15.87 1.43 -1.12
C SER A 31 -15.02 1.69 -2.37
N CYS A 32 -14.35 0.66 -2.89
CA CYS A 32 -13.59 0.73 -4.15
C CYS A 32 -14.50 0.73 -5.38
N LEU A 33 -15.80 0.89 -5.12
CA LEU A 33 -16.87 1.07 -6.06
C LEU A 33 -16.71 2.49 -6.59
N SER A 34 -16.28 2.72 -7.81
CA SER A 34 -16.50 1.85 -8.95
C SER A 34 -15.60 2.32 -10.08
N LEU A 35 -14.66 1.45 -10.47
CA LEU A 35 -14.07 1.53 -11.81
C LEU A 35 -15.13 1.73 -12.92
N LYS A 36 -16.32 1.16 -12.71
CA LYS A 36 -17.47 1.27 -13.62
C LYS A 36 -18.12 2.65 -13.64
N ASP A 37 -18.12 3.41 -12.54
CA ASP A 37 -18.74 4.75 -12.49
C ASP A 37 -17.69 5.87 -12.47
N ARG A 38 -16.39 5.56 -12.30
CA ARG A 38 -15.27 6.50 -12.37
C ARG A 38 -14.79 6.82 -13.78
N GLY A 39 -15.22 6.08 -14.80
CA GLY A 39 -14.69 6.24 -16.16
C GLY A 39 -13.20 5.92 -16.23
N GLU A 40 -12.41 6.79 -16.88
CA GLU A 40 -10.95 6.64 -16.95
C GLU A 40 -10.30 6.88 -15.57
N ILE A 41 -9.49 5.93 -15.09
CA ILE A 41 -8.70 6.14 -13.87
C ILE A 41 -7.57 7.11 -14.19
N VAL A 42 -7.66 8.31 -13.62
CA VAL A 42 -6.63 9.34 -13.76
C VAL A 42 -6.08 9.69 -12.38
N ILE A 43 -4.75 9.84 -12.31
CA ILE A 43 -4.09 10.36 -11.11
C ILE A 43 -4.18 11.88 -11.16
N THR A 44 -4.72 12.50 -10.11
CA THR A 44 -4.80 13.96 -10.03
C THR A 44 -3.40 14.57 -10.17
N PRO A 45 -3.15 15.39 -11.21
CA PRO A 45 -1.85 16.00 -11.43
C PRO A 45 -1.55 17.03 -10.34
N LEU A 46 -0.27 17.22 -10.02
CA LEU A 46 0.18 18.11 -8.95
C LEU A 46 -0.45 19.51 -9.02
N ASN A 47 -0.57 20.11 -10.21
CA ASN A 47 -1.11 21.47 -10.37
C ASN A 47 -2.60 21.62 -10.00
N LYS A 48 -3.33 20.51 -9.88
CA LYS A 48 -4.73 20.43 -9.45
C LYS A 48 -4.90 20.06 -7.98
N LEU A 49 -3.80 19.87 -7.24
CA LEU A 49 -3.82 19.65 -5.80
C LEU A 49 -3.75 20.99 -5.06
N ASP A 50 -4.43 21.11 -3.92
CA ASP A 50 -4.43 22.34 -3.12
C ASP A 50 -3.05 22.64 -2.54
N CYS A 51 -2.31 21.59 -2.15
CA CYS A 51 -0.96 21.61 -1.58
C CYS A 51 0.17 21.56 -2.64
N LYS A 52 -0.10 22.01 -3.87
CA LYS A 52 0.78 21.82 -5.04
C LYS A 52 2.19 22.41 -4.89
N LYS A 53 2.40 23.38 -4.00
CA LYS A 53 3.73 23.96 -3.74
C LYS A 53 4.43 23.25 -2.59
N GLU A 54 3.69 23.04 -1.51
CA GLU A 54 4.17 22.52 -0.24
C GLU A 54 4.60 21.05 -0.36
N LYS A 55 3.88 20.27 -1.17
CA LYS A 55 4.10 18.82 -1.33
C LYS A 55 4.66 18.43 -2.69
N ALA A 56 5.13 19.40 -3.49
CA ALA A 56 5.67 19.17 -4.83
C ALA A 56 6.83 18.16 -4.83
N HIS A 57 7.74 18.29 -3.87
CA HIS A 57 8.90 17.43 -3.75
C HIS A 57 8.51 15.98 -3.37
N LEU A 58 7.51 15.78 -2.49
CA LEU A 58 6.96 14.46 -2.18
C LEU A 58 6.27 13.83 -3.37
N TYR A 59 5.50 14.62 -4.13
CA TYR A 59 4.81 14.14 -5.32
C TYR A 59 5.79 13.60 -6.38
N ALA A 60 7.05 14.03 -6.36
CA ALA A 60 8.08 13.54 -7.26
C ALA A 60 8.75 12.23 -6.81
N LYS A 61 8.64 11.84 -5.52
CA LYS A 61 9.46 10.78 -4.92
C LYS A 61 9.08 9.34 -5.26
N PHE A 62 7.83 9.09 -5.60
CA PHE A 62 7.34 7.72 -5.79
C PHE A 62 6.61 7.56 -7.13
N PRO A 63 6.59 6.35 -7.72
CA PRO A 63 5.97 6.14 -9.02
C PRO A 63 4.46 6.35 -8.90
N LYS A 64 3.91 7.03 -9.90
CA LYS A 64 2.48 7.32 -9.99
C LYS A 64 1.94 6.49 -11.15
N VAL A 65 1.22 5.43 -10.84
CA VAL A 65 0.60 4.56 -11.84
C VAL A 65 -0.88 4.43 -11.58
N THR A 66 -1.65 4.22 -12.62
CA THR A 66 -3.11 4.09 -12.51
C THR A 66 -3.51 2.70 -12.01
N SER A 67 -2.63 1.71 -12.17
CA SER A 67 -2.84 0.36 -11.68
C SER A 67 -1.52 -0.36 -11.35
N TYR A 68 -1.54 -1.20 -10.33
CA TYR A 68 -0.44 -2.10 -9.98
C TYR A 68 -0.98 -3.42 -9.43
N ALA A 69 -0.58 -4.57 -9.98
CA ALA A 69 -0.98 -5.90 -9.51
C ALA A 69 -2.50 -6.07 -9.26
N ASN A 70 -3.33 -5.53 -10.17
CA ASN A 70 -4.80 -5.46 -10.10
C ASN A 70 -5.38 -4.50 -9.05
N TYR A 71 -4.54 -3.82 -8.26
CA TYR A 71 -4.96 -2.64 -7.52
C TYR A 71 -5.06 -1.47 -8.48
N VAL A 72 -6.08 -0.65 -8.30
CA VAL A 72 -6.30 0.56 -9.09
C VAL A 72 -6.18 1.79 -8.22
N PHE A 73 -5.67 2.87 -8.79
CA PHE A 73 -5.56 4.14 -8.10
C PHE A 73 -6.94 4.62 -7.62
N LYS A 74 -7.02 4.96 -6.33
CA LYS A 74 -8.24 5.42 -5.67
C LYS A 74 -8.18 6.93 -5.46
N GLU A 75 -7.15 7.43 -4.79
CA GLU A 75 -7.06 8.83 -4.41
C GLU A 75 -5.65 9.22 -3.94
N ILE A 76 -5.43 10.53 -3.88
CA ILE A 76 -4.33 11.14 -3.14
C ILE A 76 -4.94 11.74 -1.86
N GLY A 77 -4.49 11.27 -0.71
CA GLY A 77 -4.90 11.75 0.61
C GLY A 77 -3.87 12.70 1.24
N ALA A 78 -4.31 13.44 2.26
CA ALA A 78 -3.49 14.39 3.05
C ALA A 78 -2.85 15.51 2.20
N CYS A 79 -3.69 16.30 1.55
CA CYS A 79 -3.30 17.54 0.87
C CYS A 79 -3.95 18.78 1.51
N THR A 80 -4.51 18.63 2.72
CA THR A 80 -5.11 19.69 3.51
C THR A 80 -4.08 20.23 4.49
N ALA A 81 -3.60 21.45 4.26
CA ALA A 81 -2.71 22.15 5.16
C ALA A 81 -3.51 22.73 6.33
N THR A 82 -3.44 22.13 7.51
CA THR A 82 -3.81 22.82 8.76
C THR A 82 -2.71 22.62 9.78
N ASP A 83 -2.26 23.70 10.41
CA ASP A 83 -1.04 23.81 11.22
C ASP A 83 -0.97 22.91 12.48
N MET A 84 -2.00 22.09 12.74
CA MET A 84 -2.08 21.19 13.89
C MET A 84 -2.44 19.74 13.53
N ASP A 85 -2.33 19.35 12.26
CA ASP A 85 -2.67 18.00 11.82
C ASP A 85 -1.50 17.00 12.07
N PRO A 86 -1.69 15.87 12.78
CA PRO A 86 -0.70 14.79 12.83
C PRO A 86 -0.28 14.26 11.43
N PHE A 87 -0.96 14.66 10.37
CA PHE A 87 -0.61 14.37 8.98
C PHE A 87 0.32 15.41 8.31
N HIS A 88 1.00 16.27 9.07
CA HIS A 88 2.06 17.15 8.53
C HIS A 88 3.22 16.38 7.90
N GLY A 89 3.93 17.02 6.97
CA GLY A 89 5.06 16.39 6.29
C GLY A 89 4.75 15.20 5.39
N GLN A 90 3.49 14.76 5.24
CA GLN A 90 3.18 13.55 4.48
C GLN A 90 2.38 13.79 3.18
N LEU A 91 2.52 12.87 2.22
CA LEU A 91 1.67 12.73 1.04
C LEU A 91 1.25 11.27 0.91
N LYS A 92 -0.05 11.00 0.75
CA LYS A 92 -0.59 9.64 0.71
C LYS A 92 -1.20 9.31 -0.66
N PHE A 93 -0.88 8.15 -1.21
CA PHE A 93 -1.55 7.56 -2.35
C PHE A 93 -2.26 6.29 -1.90
N THR A 94 -3.54 6.15 -2.26
CA THR A 94 -4.30 4.95 -1.97
C THR A 94 -4.65 4.24 -3.28
N TYR A 95 -4.37 2.95 -3.32
CA TYR A 95 -4.81 2.03 -4.38
C TYR A 95 -5.72 1.00 -3.76
N CYS A 96 -6.68 0.46 -4.53
CA CYS A 96 -7.57 -0.56 -4.03
C CYS A 96 -7.81 -1.69 -5.00
N LEU A 97 -7.98 -2.91 -4.49
CA LEU A 97 -8.45 -4.06 -5.24
C LEU A 97 -9.99 -4.06 -5.36
N PRO A 98 -10.56 -3.92 -6.57
CA PRO A 98 -12.01 -3.70 -6.74
C PRO A 98 -12.90 -4.82 -6.21
N LYS A 99 -12.40 -6.07 -6.17
CA LYS A 99 -13.17 -7.26 -5.79
C LYS A 99 -13.21 -7.49 -4.28
N THR A 100 -12.15 -7.10 -3.56
CA THR A 100 -11.98 -7.43 -2.14
C THR A 100 -11.90 -6.20 -1.25
N CYS A 101 -11.82 -5.00 -1.85
CA CYS A 101 -11.70 -3.72 -1.16
C CYS A 101 -10.40 -3.56 -0.34
N GLN A 102 -9.44 -4.47 -0.51
CA GLN A 102 -8.11 -4.39 0.08
C GLN A 102 -7.36 -3.20 -0.50
N GLU A 103 -6.66 -2.44 0.34
CA GLU A 103 -5.90 -1.27 -0.10
C GLU A 103 -4.39 -1.49 -0.07
N ILE A 104 -3.71 -0.79 -0.97
CA ILE A 104 -2.30 -0.45 -0.81
C ILE A 104 -2.25 1.04 -0.51
N ARG A 105 -1.65 1.40 0.61
CA ARG A 105 -1.48 2.79 1.04
C ARG A 105 0.01 3.11 1.01
N ILE A 106 0.36 4.09 0.21
CA ILE A 106 1.72 4.62 0.14
C ILE A 106 1.71 5.96 0.83
N THR A 107 2.52 6.13 1.86
CA THR A 107 2.71 7.38 2.58
C THR A 107 4.16 7.80 2.48
N ILE A 108 4.41 9.02 2.00
CA ILE A 108 5.75 9.59 1.89
C ILE A 108 5.84 10.70 2.92
N PHE A 109 6.78 10.63 3.86
CA PHE A 109 7.07 11.66 4.85
C PHE A 109 8.32 12.45 4.45
N ASP A 110 8.31 13.76 4.64
CA ASP A 110 9.49 14.62 4.67
C ASP A 110 9.89 14.88 6.12
N PHE A 111 10.96 14.25 6.60
CA PHE A 111 11.48 14.51 7.95
C PHE A 111 12.15 15.88 8.12
N ASN A 112 12.26 16.69 7.06
CA ASN A 112 12.64 18.10 7.18
C ASN A 112 11.45 19.03 7.42
N ASP A 113 10.21 18.53 7.34
CA ASP A 113 9.01 19.29 7.67
C ASP A 113 9.13 19.86 9.10
N PRO A 114 8.72 21.15 9.35
CA PRO A 114 8.83 21.78 10.66
C PRO A 114 8.24 20.96 11.81
N TYR A 115 7.22 20.14 11.56
CA TYR A 115 6.64 19.25 12.56
C TYR A 115 7.70 18.34 13.22
N PHE A 116 8.61 17.75 12.43
CA PHE A 116 9.65 16.84 12.93
C PHE A 116 10.76 17.53 13.75
N LYS A 117 10.74 18.86 13.82
CA LYS A 117 11.61 19.67 14.71
C LYS A 117 10.98 19.93 16.08
N THR A 118 9.70 19.62 16.27
CA THR A 118 9.04 19.64 17.58
C THR A 118 9.43 18.41 18.40
N GLU A 119 9.22 18.43 19.72
CA GLU A 119 9.48 17.28 20.59
C GLU A 119 8.71 16.03 20.12
N SER A 120 7.39 16.15 19.90
CA SER A 120 6.55 15.04 19.42
C SER A 120 7.00 14.52 18.06
N GLY A 121 7.28 15.42 17.12
CA GLY A 121 7.74 15.02 15.79
C GLY A 121 9.10 14.32 15.84
N SER A 122 10.04 14.80 16.68
CA SER A 122 11.34 14.15 16.86
C SER A 122 11.22 12.73 17.39
N ILE A 123 10.32 12.51 18.37
CA ILE A 123 10.03 11.17 18.90
C ILE A 123 9.45 10.27 17.81
N HIS A 124 8.50 10.77 17.02
CA HIS A 124 7.92 10.00 15.92
C HIS A 124 8.96 9.63 14.86
N LYS A 125 9.84 10.56 14.49
CA LYS A 125 10.96 10.28 13.60
C LYS A 125 11.85 9.16 14.14
N GLU A 126 12.27 9.25 15.40
CA GLU A 126 13.08 8.21 16.04
C GLU A 126 12.36 6.86 16.05
N MET A 127 11.06 6.82 16.38
CA MET A 127 10.26 5.58 16.34
C MET A 127 10.23 4.94 14.95
N TYR A 128 10.09 5.74 13.89
CA TYR A 128 10.19 5.22 12.52
C TYR A 128 11.59 4.70 12.21
N LEU A 129 12.64 5.40 12.65
CA LEU A 129 14.02 5.01 12.40
C LEU A 129 14.44 3.76 13.18
N MET A 130 13.85 3.51 14.36
CA MET A 130 14.06 2.27 15.13
C MET A 130 13.67 1.01 14.35
N ALA A 131 12.68 1.09 13.44
CA ALA A 131 12.30 -0.06 12.63
C ALA A 131 13.45 -0.54 11.71
N PHE A 132 14.37 0.36 11.33
CA PHE A 132 15.54 0.06 10.51
C PHE A 132 16.75 -0.39 11.32
N ASP A 133 16.63 -0.50 12.65
CA ASP A 133 17.68 -1.11 13.45
C ASP A 133 17.78 -2.60 13.11
N THR A 134 18.95 -3.08 12.71
CA THR A 134 19.16 -4.47 12.25
C THR A 134 19.50 -5.42 13.41
N THR A 135 19.14 -5.07 14.64
CA THR A 135 19.38 -5.92 15.80
C THR A 135 18.49 -7.17 15.79
N PRO A 136 18.88 -8.25 16.50
CA PRO A 136 17.99 -9.41 16.69
C PRO A 136 16.61 -9.05 17.25
N ALA A 137 16.50 -7.95 17.99
CA ALA A 137 15.25 -7.44 18.54
C ALA A 137 14.26 -6.98 17.45
N SER A 138 14.74 -6.41 16.34
CA SER A 138 13.86 -5.98 15.25
C SER A 138 13.28 -7.19 14.48
N ALA A 139 14.07 -8.26 14.33
CA ALA A 139 13.59 -9.52 13.78
C ALA A 139 12.52 -10.18 14.67
N ILE A 140 12.62 -10.05 16.00
CA ILE A 140 11.62 -10.55 16.96
C ILE A 140 10.26 -9.88 16.72
N ILE A 141 10.23 -8.57 16.45
CA ILE A 141 9.00 -7.81 16.16
C ILE A 141 8.57 -7.88 14.68
N GLY A 142 9.33 -8.60 13.84
CA GLY A 142 8.97 -8.89 12.46
C GLY A 142 9.44 -7.87 11.43
N ALA A 143 10.52 -7.13 11.71
CA ALA A 143 11.25 -6.34 10.72
C ALA A 143 12.34 -7.17 10.04
N HIS A 144 12.40 -7.12 8.72
CA HIS A 144 13.32 -7.92 7.89
C HIS A 144 13.89 -7.05 6.77
N ALA A 145 15.19 -7.16 6.49
CA ALA A 145 15.79 -6.43 5.36
C ALA A 145 15.13 -6.79 4.02
N ALA A 146 14.81 -5.78 3.20
CA ALA A 146 14.20 -5.96 1.89
C ALA A 146 15.26 -6.09 0.77
N THR A 147 16.10 -7.12 0.86
CA THR A 147 17.33 -7.27 0.06
C THR A 147 17.17 -7.35 -1.46
N SER A 148 15.95 -7.50 -1.98
CA SER A 148 15.69 -7.66 -3.42
C SER A 148 15.25 -6.38 -4.14
N ILE A 149 15.13 -5.24 -3.45
CA ILE A 149 14.62 -3.98 -4.01
C ILE A 149 15.79 -3.01 -4.26
N ASN A 150 16.66 -2.83 -3.25
CA ASN A 150 17.92 -2.09 -3.27
C ASN A 150 17.85 -0.76 -4.02
N HIS A 151 16.85 0.06 -3.70
CA HIS A 151 16.58 1.33 -4.37
C HIS A 151 16.79 2.55 -3.46
N PHE A 152 16.76 2.36 -2.14
CA PHE A 152 16.90 3.41 -1.13
C PHE A 152 17.97 3.07 -0.09
N ASP A 153 18.40 4.06 0.71
CA ASP A 153 19.50 3.92 1.69
C ASP A 153 19.26 2.80 2.70
N LYS A 154 18.00 2.65 3.14
CA LYS A 154 17.56 1.55 4.00
C LYS A 154 16.18 1.07 3.58
N GLU A 155 15.97 -0.24 3.55
CA GLU A 155 14.71 -0.84 3.12
C GLU A 155 14.39 -2.08 3.95
N ILE A 156 13.17 -2.16 4.47
CA ILE A 156 12.72 -3.28 5.30
C ILE A 156 11.28 -3.67 4.97
N ILE A 157 10.97 -4.94 5.19
CA ILE A 157 9.64 -5.49 5.29
C ILE A 157 9.28 -5.57 6.76
N VAL A 158 8.09 -5.08 7.12
CA VAL A 158 7.60 -5.10 8.50
C VAL A 158 6.25 -5.77 8.58
N SER A 159 6.15 -6.80 9.42
CA SER A 159 4.87 -7.35 9.85
C SER A 159 5.08 -8.21 11.10
N PRO A 160 4.27 -8.06 12.15
CA PRO A 160 4.32 -8.94 13.31
C PRO A 160 4.23 -10.44 12.98
N ARG A 161 3.60 -10.77 11.84
CA ARG A 161 3.50 -12.14 11.30
C ARG A 161 4.83 -12.78 10.95
N PHE A 162 5.82 -11.96 10.62
CA PHE A 162 7.16 -12.42 10.29
C PHE A 162 8.09 -12.42 11.51
N GLY A 163 7.59 -12.01 12.68
CA GLY A 163 8.32 -12.05 13.93
C GLY A 163 8.38 -13.46 14.51
N SER A 164 9.46 -13.78 15.21
CA SER A 164 9.63 -15.08 15.87
C SER A 164 8.62 -15.32 17.01
N MET A 165 7.98 -14.27 17.53
CA MET A 165 6.93 -14.37 18.55
C MET A 165 5.55 -14.76 17.98
N GLY A 166 5.42 -14.94 16.67
CA GLY A 166 4.17 -15.40 16.05
C GLY A 166 3.02 -14.40 16.14
N GLY A 167 3.33 -13.10 16.03
CA GLY A 167 2.32 -12.05 16.04
C GLY A 167 1.31 -12.20 14.90
N SER A 168 0.12 -11.62 15.06
CA SER A 168 -0.89 -11.54 14.01
C SER A 168 -1.02 -10.10 13.51
N SER A 169 -1.15 -9.95 12.20
CA SER A 169 -1.51 -8.67 11.57
C SER A 169 -2.14 -8.95 10.22
N ASP A 170 -3.23 -8.26 9.91
CA ASP A 170 -3.82 -8.27 8.57
C ASP A 170 -3.03 -7.39 7.59
N ILE A 171 -2.01 -6.67 8.05
CA ILE A 171 -1.19 -5.77 7.24
C ILE A 171 0.22 -6.34 7.09
N VAL A 172 0.78 -6.18 5.90
CA VAL A 172 2.24 -6.22 5.68
C VAL A 172 2.71 -4.87 5.19
N GLY A 173 3.84 -4.42 5.72
CA GLY A 173 4.44 -3.15 5.39
C GLY A 173 5.77 -3.30 4.68
N TYR A 174 6.11 -2.28 3.91
CA TYR A 174 7.45 -1.98 3.44
C TYR A 174 7.80 -0.57 3.88
N LEU A 175 8.97 -0.39 4.49
CA LEU A 175 9.50 0.92 4.85
C LEU A 175 10.80 1.13 4.08
N ALA A 176 10.96 2.30 3.49
CA ALA A 176 12.20 2.74 2.87
C ALA A 176 12.59 4.12 3.38
N TYR A 177 13.89 4.31 3.60
CA TYR A 177 14.48 5.57 4.00
C TYR A 177 15.41 6.05 2.90
N ASP A 178 15.17 7.26 2.39
CA ASP A 178 15.85 7.84 1.24
C ASP A 178 16.49 9.19 1.59
N SER A 179 17.77 9.34 1.22
CA SER A 179 18.53 10.58 1.27
C SER A 179 18.57 11.21 2.67
N ASN A 180 18.50 10.39 3.72
CA ASN A 180 18.36 10.82 5.12
C ASN A 180 17.22 11.83 5.39
N GLN A 181 16.18 11.81 4.57
CA GLN A 181 15.12 12.82 4.62
C GLN A 181 13.74 12.18 4.48
N TYR A 182 13.58 11.28 3.52
CA TYR A 182 12.25 10.79 3.16
C TYR A 182 12.01 9.41 3.73
N LEU A 183 10.91 9.23 4.44
CA LEU A 183 10.39 7.91 4.77
C LEU A 183 9.27 7.57 3.79
N ILE A 184 9.39 6.45 3.10
CA ILE A 184 8.32 5.89 2.28
C ILE A 184 7.78 4.66 3.02
N SER A 185 6.51 4.73 3.42
CA SER A 185 5.77 3.60 3.98
C SER A 185 4.78 3.08 2.97
N ILE A 186 4.79 1.78 2.71
CA ILE A 186 3.80 1.09 1.90
C ILE A 186 3.13 0.03 2.75
N GLU A 187 1.85 0.22 3.03
CA GLU A 187 1.03 -0.72 3.79
C GLU A 187 0.09 -1.45 2.83
N ILE A 188 0.05 -2.78 2.92
CA ILE A 188 -0.82 -3.63 2.12
C ILE A 188 -1.79 -4.34 3.05
N ASP A 189 -3.10 -4.12 2.84
CA ASP A 189 -4.15 -4.90 3.48
C ASP A 189 -4.12 -6.33 2.91
N ASP A 190 -3.71 -7.27 3.74
CA ASP A 190 -3.50 -8.68 3.43
C ASP A 190 -4.30 -9.58 4.39
N ASP A 191 -5.59 -9.25 4.58
CA ASP A 191 -6.57 -10.00 5.39
C ASP A 191 -6.60 -11.49 5.03
N HIS A 192 -6.44 -11.81 3.74
CA HIS A 192 -6.40 -13.19 3.22
C HIS A 192 -5.04 -13.88 3.42
N LYS A 193 -4.08 -13.21 4.07
CA LYS A 193 -2.74 -13.71 4.40
C LYS A 193 -2.01 -14.29 3.19
N LYS A 194 -2.08 -13.64 2.03
CA LYS A 194 -1.39 -14.08 0.81
C LYS A 194 0.12 -14.12 1.01
N PHE A 195 0.68 -13.16 1.76
CA PHE A 195 2.10 -13.12 2.05
C PHE A 195 2.42 -13.98 3.28
N LYS A 196 3.19 -15.04 3.06
CA LYS A 196 3.65 -15.98 4.09
C LYS A 196 5.10 -15.73 4.52
N LYS A 197 5.88 -15.02 3.72
CA LYS A 197 7.29 -14.72 3.98
C LYS A 197 7.63 -13.27 3.58
N PRO A 198 8.60 -12.63 4.26
CA PRO A 198 9.07 -11.29 3.89
C PRO A 198 9.50 -11.18 2.43
N SER A 199 10.17 -12.19 1.89
CA SER A 199 10.65 -12.21 0.49
C SER A 199 9.52 -12.11 -0.54
N GLN A 200 8.32 -12.60 -0.23
CA GLN A 200 7.16 -12.48 -1.13
C GLN A 200 6.63 -11.04 -1.15
N VAL A 201 6.69 -10.35 -0.02
CA VAL A 201 6.36 -8.91 0.05
C VAL A 201 7.42 -8.11 -0.70
N ALA A 202 8.70 -8.41 -0.50
CA ALA A 202 9.79 -7.75 -1.20
C ALA A 202 9.71 -7.93 -2.73
N GLN A 203 9.37 -9.13 -3.22
CA GLN A 203 9.11 -9.36 -4.64
C GLN A 203 7.91 -8.55 -5.15
N PHE A 204 6.83 -8.51 -4.37
CA PHE A 204 5.63 -7.76 -4.71
C PHE A 204 5.87 -6.24 -4.71
N ILE A 205 6.62 -5.68 -3.77
CA ILE A 205 6.94 -4.25 -3.77
C ILE A 205 8.02 -3.92 -4.80
N GLY A 206 8.98 -4.82 -5.03
CA GLY A 206 10.06 -4.62 -6.01
C GLY A 206 9.52 -4.32 -7.42
N GLY A 207 8.47 -5.00 -7.86
CA GLY A 207 7.83 -4.71 -9.16
C GLY A 207 7.14 -3.34 -9.24
N TYR A 208 6.83 -2.72 -8.09
CA TYR A 208 6.29 -1.37 -8.01
C TYR A 208 7.41 -0.33 -7.98
N VAL A 209 8.40 -0.55 -7.11
CA VAL A 209 9.55 0.35 -6.91
C VAL A 209 10.40 0.45 -8.16
N THR A 210 10.56 -0.61 -8.96
CA THR A 210 11.30 -0.57 -10.23
C THR A 210 10.69 0.37 -11.28
N GLN A 211 9.47 0.87 -11.04
CA GLN A 211 8.82 1.87 -11.90
C GLN A 211 9.19 3.30 -11.51
N ILE A 212 9.96 3.50 -10.44
CA ILE A 212 10.69 4.75 -10.21
C ILE A 212 11.66 4.89 -11.39
N LYS A 213 11.48 5.96 -12.16
CA LYS A 213 12.29 6.22 -13.35
C LYS A 213 13.78 6.09 -13.01
N LEU A 214 14.48 5.23 -13.76
CA LEU A 214 15.89 5.46 -14.11
C LEU A 214 15.99 6.76 -14.92
#